data_AF-A0A2W4U0U4-F1
#
_entry.id   AF-A0A2W4U0U4-F1
#
_cell.length_a   1.000
_cell.length_b   1.000
_cell.length_c   1.000
_cell.angle_alpha   90.00
_cell.angle_beta   90.00
_cell.angle_gamma   90.00
#
_symmetry.space_group_name_H-M   'P 1'
#
loop_
_entity.id
_entity.type
_entity.pdbx_description
1 polymer ?
#
loop_
_entity_poly.entity_id
_entity_poly.type
_entity_poly.pdbx_seq_one_letter_code
_entity_poly.pdbx_strand_id
1 'polypeptide(L)'
;MSRTATIERKTKETEIKVTVDLDGSGQFDIKTGIGFLDHMLEQLARHSLMDITLQAKGDLHVDFHHTVEDTGIALGQAVAAALGERKGITRFADVHLAMDEALTRV
;
A
#
# COMPACT_ATOMS: atom_id res chain seq x y z
N MET A 1 -1.66 -18.81 11.11
CA MET A 1 -2.50 -17.60 11.10
C MET A 1 -1.93 -16.69 10.04
N SER A 2 -2.74 -16.17 9.13
CA SER A 2 -2.28 -15.22 8.09
C SER A 2 -2.17 -13.82 8.68
N ARG A 3 -1.11 -13.08 8.37
CA ARG A 3 -0.94 -11.67 8.77
C ARG A 3 -1.69 -10.78 7.79
N THR A 4 -3.02 -10.75 7.95
CA THR A 4 -3.93 -10.04 7.06
C THR A 4 -4.70 -8.97 7.81
N ALA A 5 -4.91 -7.80 7.20
CA ALA A 5 -5.78 -6.77 7.75
C ALA A 5 -6.55 -6.04 6.64
N THR A 6 -7.73 -5.55 6.98
CA THR A 6 -8.55 -4.68 6.12
C THR A 6 -8.83 -3.38 6.84
N ILE A 7 -8.65 -2.26 6.14
CA ILE A 7 -8.96 -0.91 6.61
C ILE A 7 -9.94 -0.26 5.66
N GLU A 8 -10.98 0.34 6.22
CA GLU A 8 -11.93 1.20 5.52
C GLU A 8 -11.79 2.61 6.11
N ARG A 9 -11.43 3.57 5.26
CA ARG A 9 -11.21 4.97 5.62
C ARG A 9 -12.14 5.83 4.79
N LYS A 10 -12.92 6.68 5.46
CA LYS A 10 -13.82 7.64 4.80
C LYS A 10 -13.62 9.04 5.36
N THR A 11 -13.41 10.00 4.48
CA THR A 11 -13.35 11.44 4.77
C THR A 11 -14.42 12.16 3.95
N LYS A 12 -14.35 13.49 3.93
CA LYS A 12 -15.15 14.29 3.02
C LYS A 12 -14.58 14.25 1.59
N GLU A 13 -13.27 14.05 1.48
CA GLU A 13 -12.48 14.10 0.27
C GLU A 13 -12.40 12.72 -0.41
N THR A 14 -12.28 11.65 0.38
CA THR A 14 -12.00 10.29 -0.12
C THR A 14 -12.78 9.18 0.59
N GLU A 15 -12.95 8.06 -0.10
CA GLU A 15 -13.43 6.78 0.42
C GLU A 15 -12.49 5.67 -0.06
N ILE A 16 -11.84 4.99 0.88
CA ILE A 16 -10.76 4.05 0.61
C ILE A 16 -11.00 2.76 1.38
N LYS A 17 -10.87 1.63 0.68
CA LYS A 17 -10.84 0.30 1.26
C LYS A 17 -9.57 -0.40 0.80
N VAL A 18 -8.80 -0.89 1.76
CA VAL A 18 -7.56 -1.63 1.49
C VAL A 18 -7.49 -2.89 2.33
N THR A 19 -7.10 -3.99 1.71
CA THR A 19 -6.78 -5.27 2.34
C THR A 19 -5.33 -5.62 2.02
N VAL A 20 -4.55 -5.94 3.04
CA VAL A 20 -3.15 -6.36 2.92
C VAL A 20 -2.98 -7.74 3.55
N ASP A 21 -2.33 -8.66 2.85
CA ASP A 21 -1.74 -9.88 3.41
C ASP A 21 -0.20 -9.78 3.34
N LEU A 22 0.46 -9.81 4.50
CA LEU A 22 1.93 -9.73 4.59
C LEU A 22 2.64 -11.04 4.24
N ASP A 23 1.90 -12.15 4.18
CA ASP A 23 2.40 -13.50 3.88
C ASP A 23 1.93 -13.97 2.49
N GLY A 24 1.70 -13.03 1.57
CA GLY A 24 1.18 -13.25 0.23
C GLY A 24 2.21 -13.75 -0.79
N SER A 25 1.89 -13.53 -2.07
CA SER A 25 2.72 -13.88 -3.23
C SER A 25 2.98 -12.70 -4.18
N GLY A 26 2.57 -11.49 -3.80
CA GLY A 26 2.68 -10.28 -4.62
C GLY A 26 1.53 -10.10 -5.60
N GLN A 27 0.35 -10.66 -5.31
CA GLN A 27 -0.89 -10.42 -6.06
C GLN A 27 -1.44 -9.03 -5.75
N PHE A 28 -2.09 -8.40 -6.73
CA PHE A 28 -2.68 -7.09 -6.51
C PHE A 28 -3.98 -6.88 -7.29
N ASP A 29 -4.88 -6.09 -6.71
CA ASP A 29 -6.02 -5.44 -7.38
C ASP A 29 -6.14 -4.01 -6.85
N ILE A 30 -5.49 -3.07 -7.53
CA ILE A 30 -5.31 -1.69 -7.07
C ILE A 30 -6.02 -0.76 -8.05
N LYS A 31 -6.91 0.07 -7.51
CA LYS A 31 -7.67 1.08 -8.26
C LYS A 31 -7.79 2.35 -7.42
N THR A 32 -6.88 3.30 -7.62
CA THR A 32 -6.94 4.63 -6.97
C THR A 32 -7.61 5.69 -7.84
N GLY A 33 -7.71 5.43 -9.14
CA GLY A 33 -8.09 6.42 -10.14
C GLY A 33 -6.91 7.28 -10.64
N ILE A 34 -5.69 7.06 -10.12
CA ILE A 34 -4.47 7.74 -10.53
C ILE A 34 -3.48 6.69 -11.05
N GLY A 35 -3.39 6.55 -12.38
CA GLY A 35 -2.68 5.43 -13.00
C GLY A 35 -1.19 5.29 -12.61
N PHE A 36 -0.49 6.40 -12.35
CA PHE A 36 0.90 6.31 -11.88
C PHE A 36 1.01 5.86 -10.42
N LEU A 37 0.08 6.27 -9.56
CA LEU A 37 0.03 5.78 -8.18
C LEU A 37 -0.31 4.28 -8.15
N ASP A 38 -1.27 3.85 -8.98
CA ASP A 38 -1.61 2.44 -9.15
C ASP A 38 -0.35 1.64 -9.51
N HIS A 39 0.38 2.08 -10.54
CA HIS A 39 1.62 1.43 -10.96
C HIS A 39 2.66 1.32 -9.83
N MET A 40 2.84 2.37 -9.02
CA MET A 40 3.78 2.34 -7.88
C MET A 40 3.35 1.36 -6.80
N LEU A 41 2.06 1.27 -6.50
CA LEU A 41 1.54 0.33 -5.49
C LEU A 41 1.53 -1.12 -5.99
N GLU A 42 1.36 -1.35 -7.30
CA GLU A 42 1.53 -2.67 -7.92
C GLU A 42 2.98 -3.16 -7.78
N GLN A 43 3.97 -2.28 -8.01
CA GLN A 43 5.37 -2.60 -7.78
C GLN A 43 5.63 -2.90 -6.30
N LEU A 44 5.04 -2.12 -5.38
CA LEU A 44 5.14 -2.38 -3.95
C LEU A 44 4.62 -3.78 -3.59
N ALA A 45 3.42 -4.17 -4.05
CA ALA A 45 2.88 -5.51 -3.83
C ALA A 45 3.82 -6.58 -4.39
N ARG A 46 4.23 -6.43 -5.66
CA ARG A 46 5.05 -7.41 -6.37
C ARG A 46 6.38 -7.70 -5.69
N HIS A 47 7.09 -6.66 -5.25
CA HIS A 47 8.46 -6.80 -4.72
C HIS A 47 8.52 -7.04 -3.21
N SER A 48 7.47 -6.66 -2.48
CA SER A 48 7.33 -7.01 -1.04
C SER A 48 6.76 -8.40 -0.81
N LEU A 49 6.23 -9.04 -1.86
CA LEU A 49 5.44 -10.27 -1.81
C LEU A 49 4.12 -10.15 -1.01
N MET A 50 3.70 -8.93 -0.68
CA MET A 50 2.41 -8.70 -0.04
C MET A 50 1.30 -8.82 -1.08
N ASP A 51 0.18 -9.46 -0.72
CA ASP A 51 -1.03 -9.37 -1.53
C ASP A 51 -1.81 -8.11 -1.14
N ILE A 52 -2.12 -7.24 -2.11
CA ILE A 52 -2.76 -5.94 -1.87
C ILE A 52 -4.02 -5.77 -2.72
N THR A 53 -5.18 -5.65 -2.08
CA THR A 53 -6.41 -5.18 -2.75
C THR A 53 -6.72 -3.77 -2.26
N LEU A 54 -6.81 -2.79 -3.15
CA LEU A 54 -7.04 -1.40 -2.81
C LEU A 54 -8.03 -0.75 -3.77
N GLN A 55 -9.08 -0.16 -3.22
CA GLN A 55 -10.07 0.62 -3.95
C GLN A 55 -10.15 2.01 -3.31
N ALA A 56 -9.86 3.06 -4.08
CA ALA A 56 -10.04 4.44 -3.63
C ALA A 56 -10.94 5.21 -4.59
N LYS A 57 -11.79 6.05 -4.00
CA LYS A 57 -12.57 7.06 -4.70
C LYS A 57 -12.32 8.39 -4.01
N GLY A 58 -11.68 9.31 -4.71
CA GLY A 58 -11.40 10.64 -4.18
C GLY A 58 -11.88 11.77 -5.08
N ASP A 59 -11.66 12.99 -4.62
CA ASP A 59 -12.01 14.25 -5.23
C ASP A 59 -11.03 14.68 -6.34
N LEU A 60 -10.73 13.78 -7.28
CA LEU A 60 -9.74 13.96 -8.37
C LEU A 60 -9.98 15.17 -9.30
N HIS A 61 -11.14 15.83 -9.18
CA HIS A 61 -11.46 17.06 -9.88
C HIS A 61 -10.82 18.31 -9.24
N VAL A 62 -10.40 18.21 -7.97
CA VAL A 62 -9.63 19.24 -7.27
C VAL A 62 -8.15 19.09 -7.66
N ASP A 63 -7.54 17.99 -7.22
CA ASP A 63 -6.23 17.49 -7.65
C ASP A 63 -6.06 16.03 -7.18
N PHE A 64 -4.82 15.52 -7.17
CA PHE A 64 -4.51 14.14 -6.73
C PHE A 64 -4.13 14.03 -5.25
N HIS A 65 -3.94 15.15 -4.56
CA HIS A 65 -3.29 15.21 -3.25
C HIS A 65 -4.01 14.35 -2.22
N HIS A 66 -5.30 14.60 -1.99
CA HIS A 66 -6.07 13.89 -0.96
C HIS A 66 -6.15 12.39 -1.26
N THR A 67 -6.32 12.01 -2.53
CA THR A 67 -6.38 10.59 -2.91
C THR A 67 -5.05 9.89 -2.66
N VAL A 68 -3.92 10.53 -3.00
CA VAL A 68 -2.58 9.99 -2.74
C VAL A 68 -2.33 9.86 -1.23
N GLU A 69 -2.59 10.93 -0.48
CA GLU A 69 -2.36 10.99 0.97
C GLU A 69 -3.20 9.95 1.72
N ASP A 70 -4.52 9.96 1.50
CA ASP A 70 -5.43 9.07 2.23
C ASP A 70 -5.19 7.59 1.85
N THR A 71 -4.78 7.32 0.61
CA THR A 71 -4.36 5.97 0.18
C THR A 71 -3.15 5.51 0.98
N GLY A 72 -2.14 6.37 1.13
CA GLY A 72 -0.95 6.08 1.92
C GLY A 72 -1.26 5.85 3.40
N ILE A 73 -2.14 6.68 3.98
CA ILE A 73 -2.60 6.54 5.37
C ILE A 73 -3.30 5.20 5.58
N ALA A 74 -4.29 4.86 4.74
CA ALA A 74 -5.07 3.63 4.86
C ALA A 74 -4.17 2.39 4.67
N LEU A 75 -3.27 2.41 3.69
CA LEU A 75 -2.32 1.33 3.44
C LEU A 75 -1.37 1.13 4.63
N GLY A 76 -0.81 2.21 5.17
CA GLY A 76 0.06 2.16 6.35
C GLY A 76 -0.66 1.61 7.59
N GLN A 77 -1.93 1.97 7.79
CA GLN A 77 -2.77 1.41 8.84
C GLN A 77 -3.00 -0.09 8.66
N ALA A 78 -3.24 -0.54 7.42
CA ALA A 78 -3.45 -1.96 7.12
C ALA A 78 -2.18 -2.78 7.39
N VAL A 79 -1.02 -2.31 6.94
CA VAL A 79 0.28 -2.94 7.24
C VAL A 79 0.53 -3.00 8.75
N ALA A 80 0.30 -1.90 9.47
CA ALA A 80 0.50 -1.85 10.93
C ALA A 80 -0.43 -2.82 11.68
N ALA A 81 -1.69 -2.94 11.25
CA ALA A 81 -2.66 -3.88 11.82
C ALA A 81 -2.28 -5.34 11.51
N ALA A 82 -1.89 -5.63 10.27
CA ALA A 82 -1.47 -6.96 9.84
C ALA A 82 -0.19 -7.44 10.56
N LEU A 83 0.69 -6.52 10.93
CA LEU A 83 1.89 -6.79 11.73
C LEU A 83 1.59 -7.21 13.19
N GLY A 84 0.40 -6.89 13.71
CA GLY A 84 -0.04 -7.26 15.06
C GLY A 84 0.97 -6.87 16.15
N GLU A 85 1.31 -7.84 17.02
CA GLU A 85 2.24 -7.63 18.14
C GLU A 85 3.71 -7.44 17.73
N ARG A 86 4.06 -7.69 16.45
CA ARG A 86 5.43 -7.56 15.92
C ARG A 86 6.47 -8.44 16.64
N LYS A 87 6.05 -9.53 17.28
CA LYS A 87 6.95 -10.50 17.92
C LYS A 87 7.51 -11.47 16.88
N GLY A 88 8.81 -11.75 16.97
CA GLY A 88 9.46 -12.78 16.15
C GLY A 88 9.75 -12.41 14.69
N ILE A 89 9.56 -11.14 14.30
CA ILE A 89 9.92 -10.66 12.96
C ILE A 89 11.40 -10.26 12.88
N THR A 90 11.97 -10.26 11.68
CA THR A 90 13.35 -9.77 11.40
C THR A 90 13.59 -8.34 11.89
N ARG A 91 12.52 -7.51 11.93
CA ARG A 91 12.44 -6.15 12.46
C ARG A 91 13.22 -5.08 11.70
N PHE A 92 14.41 -5.37 11.22
CA PHE A 92 15.24 -4.44 10.45
C PHE A 92 15.68 -5.09 9.14
N ALA A 93 15.65 -4.30 8.07
CA ALA A 93 16.16 -4.65 6.74
C ALA A 93 16.56 -3.36 6.02
N ASP A 94 17.44 -3.47 5.03
CA ASP A 94 17.67 -2.44 4.03
C ASP A 94 17.61 -3.07 2.64
N VAL A 95 17.23 -2.28 1.64
CA VAL A 95 17.27 -2.69 0.23
C VAL A 95 17.81 -1.54 -0.61
N HIS A 96 18.72 -1.86 -1.51
CA HIS A 96 19.16 -0.96 -2.58
C HIS A 96 18.50 -1.40 -3.89
N LEU A 97 17.84 -0.46 -4.57
CA LEU A 97 17.12 -0.74 -5.82
C LEU A 97 17.57 0.22 -6.91
N ALA A 98 18.19 -0.34 -7.95
CA ALA A 98 18.59 0.36 -9.14
C ALA A 98 17.53 0.20 -10.24
N MET A 99 17.18 1.30 -10.91
CA MET A 99 16.36 1.32 -12.11
C MET A 99 17.05 2.26 -13.11
N ASP A 100 17.61 1.68 -14.16
CA ASP A 100 18.52 2.34 -15.10
C ASP A 100 19.66 3.09 -14.39
N GLU A 101 19.76 4.41 -14.50
CA GLU A 101 20.78 5.22 -13.84
C GLU A 101 20.46 5.59 -12.39
N ALA A 102 19.20 5.46 -11.97
CA ALA A 102 18.74 5.86 -10.65
C ALA A 102 18.98 4.75 -9.62
N LEU A 103 19.51 5.12 -8.44
CA LEU A 103 19.69 4.23 -7.29
C LEU A 103 18.94 4.79 -6.08
N THR A 104 18.09 3.95 -5.49
CA THR A 104 17.35 4.25 -4.26
C THR A 104 17.73 3.29 -3.14
N ARG A 105 17.50 3.70 -1.89
CA ARG A 105 17.67 2.86 -0.70
C ARG A 105 16.49 3.07 0.26
N VAL A 106 15.98 1.98 0.83
CA VAL A 106 14.93 1.96 1.85
C VAL A 106 15.38 1.10 3.02
#